data_AF-A0A1A8CP93-F1
#
_entry.id   AF-A0A1A8CP93-F1
#
_cell.length_a   1.000
_cell.length_b   1.000
_cell.length_c   1.000
_cell.angle_alpha   90.00
_cell.angle_beta   90.00
_cell.angle_gamma   90.00
#
_symmetry.space_group_name_H-M   'P 1'
#
loop_
_entity.id
_entity.type
_entity.pdbx_description
1 polymer ?
#
loop_
_entity_poly.entity_id
_entity_poly.type
_entity_poly.pdbx_seq_one_letter_code
_entity_poly.pdbx_strand_id
1 'polypeptide(L)'
;MAALLRGLRAGRVLRGLGGAVAAPTATNPQHRSLSRGFHCAALKLQDESKSDKSTSFASSPSSSSTTYQEHSQTHSADQNTEADFQHESDPAADGTNPSDQEQDEEYETEEQLQARILTSALEFVPQHGWSKEAIAAGAEILGLSSASAGMFSNGAGDLVLHFIAQCNSKLTEVLAEQHNQVQQGHAEPKKTAEFLRDAIETRLRMYIPYIETWPQAMSVLLLPHNIPDSLKHLSTMVDDIWYYAGDRSTDMNWYTKRAVLTGIYNTTELVMLQDSSPDFQDTWTFLDNRIQDVVNMATTAKQVQSTGEAVVQGLVGAAVTLKNLTGLNQRR
;
A
#
# COMPACT_ATOMS: atom_id res chain seq x y z
N MET A 1 10.15 48.21 -46.80
CA MET A 1 9.69 49.50 -46.25
C MET A 1 9.64 49.32 -44.73
N ALA A 2 10.68 49.75 -44.00
CA ALA A 2 10.75 51.05 -43.28
C ALA A 2 9.69 51.11 -42.15
N ALA A 3 9.97 51.41 -40.87
CA ALA A 3 11.12 52.00 -40.18
C ALA A 3 10.83 51.92 -38.65
N LEU A 4 11.80 51.53 -37.81
CA LEU A 4 12.62 52.38 -36.88
C LEU A 4 11.93 52.79 -35.55
N LEU A 5 12.44 52.30 -34.39
CA LEU A 5 13.31 52.99 -33.39
C LEU A 5 12.53 53.88 -32.42
N ARG A 6 12.79 54.05 -31.10
CA ARG A 6 13.96 54.21 -30.18
C ARG A 6 13.31 54.34 -28.77
N GLY A 7 13.92 54.27 -27.57
CA GLY A 7 15.29 54.31 -27.03
C GLY A 7 15.15 54.32 -25.48
N LEU A 8 16.00 53.63 -24.71
CA LEU A 8 17.28 54.08 -24.10
C LEU A 8 17.18 54.91 -22.80
N ARG A 9 17.73 54.30 -21.71
CA ARG A 9 18.73 54.83 -20.73
C ARG A 9 18.27 55.93 -19.73
N ALA A 10 18.92 56.19 -18.59
CA ALA A 10 19.93 55.58 -17.71
C ALA A 10 20.17 56.55 -16.52
N GLY A 11 20.83 56.11 -15.44
CA GLY A 11 21.46 56.97 -14.41
C GLY A 11 21.26 56.40 -12.99
N ARG A 12 22.20 55.74 -12.29
CA ARG A 12 23.53 56.15 -11.76
C ARG A 12 23.48 57.49 -11.00
N VAL A 13 24.12 57.73 -9.84
CA VAL A 13 24.96 56.98 -8.86
C VAL A 13 25.42 58.03 -7.79
N LEU A 14 26.04 57.57 -6.68
CA LEU A 14 26.91 58.27 -5.68
C LEU A 14 26.31 58.50 -4.28
N ARG A 15 26.77 57.75 -3.25
CA ARG A 15 27.91 58.00 -2.31
C ARG A 15 27.52 58.98 -1.19
N GLY A 16 27.85 58.80 0.09
CA GLY A 16 28.70 57.85 0.80
C GLY A 16 29.07 58.40 2.20
N LEU A 17 29.93 57.65 2.92
CA LEU A 17 30.65 57.95 4.20
C LEU A 17 29.81 57.79 5.50
N GLY A 18 30.29 57.16 6.58
CA GLY A 18 31.58 56.54 6.90
C GLY A 18 31.74 56.36 8.43
N GLY A 19 32.58 55.40 8.85
CA GLY A 19 33.12 55.26 10.22
C GLY A 19 32.65 54.02 10.99
N ALA A 20 33.42 53.20 11.73
CA ALA A 20 34.82 52.74 11.77
C ALA A 20 35.06 52.17 13.20
N VAL A 21 35.72 51.00 13.32
CA VAL A 21 36.54 50.51 14.48
C VAL A 21 35.73 50.00 15.72
N ALA A 22 35.99 48.89 16.42
CA ALA A 22 37.13 47.97 16.63
C ALA A 22 36.68 46.55 17.07
N ALA A 23 37.59 45.56 16.93
CA ALA A 23 37.64 44.30 17.70
C ALA A 23 38.56 44.47 18.95
N PRO A 24 38.62 43.53 19.93
CA PRO A 24 39.51 42.35 19.76
C PRO A 24 39.16 41.04 20.55
N THR A 25 39.70 39.93 20.02
CA THR A 25 40.32 38.71 20.64
C THR A 25 39.68 37.85 21.75
N ALA A 26 39.38 36.60 21.37
CA ALA A 26 39.84 35.28 21.85
C ALA A 26 39.82 34.88 23.36
N THR A 27 39.22 33.71 23.66
CA THR A 27 39.87 32.52 24.25
C THR A 27 38.95 31.28 24.21
N ASN A 28 39.56 30.11 23.98
CA ASN A 28 39.03 28.73 24.01
C ASN A 28 39.46 28.09 25.35
N PRO A 29 38.80 27.04 25.89
CA PRO A 29 39.33 25.69 25.65
C PRO A 29 38.30 24.52 25.62
N GLN A 30 38.46 23.68 24.59
CA GLN A 30 38.63 22.21 24.56
C GLN A 30 37.71 21.19 25.28
N HIS A 31 37.60 20.04 24.58
CA HIS A 31 37.15 18.68 24.92
C HIS A 31 35.62 18.43 24.85
N ARG A 32 35.08 17.40 24.18
CA ARG A 32 35.64 16.12 23.69
C ARG A 32 34.67 15.52 22.66
N SER A 33 35.17 15.15 21.48
CA SER A 33 34.45 14.42 20.42
C SER A 33 34.29 12.95 20.78
N LEU A 34 33.06 12.42 20.75
CA LEU A 34 32.78 10.98 20.72
C LEU A 34 32.29 10.60 19.33
N SER A 35 33.25 10.21 18.49
CA SER A 35 33.00 9.45 17.26
C SER A 35 32.67 8.02 17.66
N ARG A 36 31.44 7.56 17.40
CA ARG A 36 31.09 6.14 17.49
C ARG A 36 31.41 5.48 16.16
N GLY A 37 32.52 4.75 16.13
CA GLY A 37 32.94 3.92 15.01
C GLY A 37 32.05 2.69 14.83
N PHE A 38 31.69 2.41 13.59
CA PHE A 38 31.20 1.10 13.17
C PHE A 38 32.40 0.15 13.08
N HIS A 39 32.48 -0.81 13.99
CA HIS A 39 33.44 -1.90 13.88
C HIS A 39 32.78 -3.12 13.23
N CYS A 40 33.24 -3.37 12.02
CA CYS A 40 33.18 -4.62 11.29
C CYS A 40 33.89 -5.72 12.10
N ALA A 41 33.26 -6.89 12.27
CA ALA A 41 33.90 -8.11 12.73
C ALA A 41 33.77 -9.15 11.61
N ALA A 42 34.89 -9.42 10.95
CA ALA A 42 35.09 -10.51 10.01
C ALA A 42 36.44 -11.17 10.31
N LEU A 43 36.57 -12.45 9.92
CA LEU A 43 37.71 -13.40 10.02
C LEU A 43 37.62 -14.35 11.24
N LYS A 44 37.81 -15.66 11.14
CA LYS A 44 38.54 -16.56 10.20
C LYS A 44 37.96 -17.99 10.37
N LEU A 45 37.59 -18.74 9.34
CA LEU A 45 38.39 -19.69 8.53
C LEU A 45 39.15 -20.80 9.30
N GLN A 46 38.68 -22.02 9.11
CA GLN A 46 39.39 -23.29 8.87
C GLN A 46 38.32 -24.22 8.25
N ASP A 47 38.29 -24.48 6.95
CA ASP A 47 39.23 -25.20 6.06
C ASP A 47 39.41 -26.69 6.42
N GLU A 48 39.54 -27.47 5.35
CA GLU A 48 39.51 -28.93 5.17
C GLU A 48 38.13 -29.44 4.71
N SER A 49 37.94 -30.13 3.58
CA SER A 49 38.68 -30.38 2.33
C SER A 49 37.83 -31.46 1.62
N LYS A 50 37.64 -31.35 0.28
CA LYS A 50 37.49 -32.44 -0.73
C LYS A 50 36.56 -33.65 -0.43
N SER A 51 35.77 -34.22 -1.33
CA SER A 51 35.75 -34.28 -2.79
C SER A 51 34.52 -35.10 -3.20
N ASP A 52 34.07 -34.89 -4.43
CA ASP A 52 33.57 -35.90 -5.37
C ASP A 52 32.16 -36.55 -5.25
N LYS A 53 31.35 -36.17 -6.26
CA LYS A 53 30.74 -37.02 -7.30
C LYS A 53 29.39 -37.72 -7.05
N SER A 54 28.43 -37.25 -7.88
CA SER A 54 27.53 -37.99 -8.79
C SER A 54 26.42 -38.92 -8.27
N THR A 55 25.31 -38.85 -9.03
CA THR A 55 24.27 -39.87 -9.31
C THR A 55 23.31 -40.20 -8.15
N SER A 56 22.04 -39.78 -8.20
CA SER A 56 20.90 -40.28 -8.98
C SER A 56 20.15 -41.45 -8.31
N PHE A 57 18.82 -41.37 -8.45
CA PHE A 57 17.77 -42.38 -8.24
C PHE A 57 17.29 -42.74 -6.84
N ALA A 58 15.94 -42.61 -6.72
CA ALA A 58 14.97 -43.47 -6.01
C ALA A 58 15.18 -43.63 -4.48
N SER A 59 14.19 -43.71 -3.61
CA SER A 59 12.84 -44.27 -3.67
C SER A 59 12.15 -43.93 -2.35
N SER A 60 10.82 -43.84 -2.35
CA SER A 60 9.97 -43.93 -1.13
C SER A 60 10.25 -45.24 -0.36
N PRO A 61 9.88 -45.43 0.93
CA PRO A 61 8.46 -45.48 1.36
C PRO A 61 8.15 -45.08 2.84
N SER A 62 6.85 -45.16 3.13
CA SER A 62 6.19 -45.54 4.40
C SER A 62 6.18 -44.58 5.60
N SER A 63 5.01 -43.95 5.76
CA SER A 63 4.04 -44.09 6.87
C SER A 63 4.53 -44.39 8.29
N SER A 64 4.12 -43.57 9.24
CA SER A 64 3.75 -43.96 10.60
C SER A 64 2.72 -42.99 11.19
N SER A 65 1.60 -43.56 11.64
CA SER A 65 0.44 -42.91 12.25
C SER A 65 0.58 -42.78 13.77
N THR A 66 -0.07 -41.79 14.37
CA THR A 66 -0.61 -41.82 15.76
C THR A 66 -1.61 -40.65 15.90
N THR A 67 -2.92 -40.88 15.77
CA THR A 67 -3.93 -41.28 16.78
C THR A 67 -4.22 -40.23 17.86
N TYR A 68 -5.42 -39.64 17.83
CA TYR A 68 -6.30 -39.42 18.99
C TYR A 68 -7.76 -39.42 18.50
N GLN A 69 -8.62 -40.16 19.22
CA GLN A 69 -9.99 -40.53 18.85
C GLN A 69 -10.94 -40.08 19.98
N GLU A 70 -12.07 -39.47 19.58
CA GLU A 70 -13.21 -39.14 20.43
C GLU A 70 -13.93 -40.37 20.99
N HIS A 71 -14.63 -40.19 22.09
CA HIS A 71 -15.63 -41.12 22.62
C HIS A 71 -16.91 -40.35 22.95
N SER A 72 -18.04 -40.82 22.42
CA SER A 72 -19.19 -41.29 23.21
C SER A 72 -20.34 -41.74 22.31
N GLN A 73 -20.78 -42.99 22.51
CA GLN A 73 -22.09 -43.52 22.11
C GLN A 73 -22.55 -44.49 23.19
N THR A 74 -23.85 -44.52 23.50
CA THR A 74 -24.60 -45.75 23.84
C THR A 74 -26.12 -45.59 23.61
N HIS A 75 -26.61 -46.32 22.60
CA HIS A 75 -27.84 -47.17 22.42
C HIS A 75 -28.69 -47.55 23.67
N SER A 76 -29.96 -48.04 23.65
CA SER A 76 -31.00 -48.41 22.64
C SER A 76 -32.33 -48.89 23.30
N ALA A 77 -33.43 -48.89 22.51
CA ALA A 77 -34.53 -49.89 22.31
C ALA A 77 -35.80 -50.08 23.22
N ASP A 78 -36.95 -49.90 22.54
CA ASP A 78 -38.24 -50.65 22.44
C ASP A 78 -39.17 -51.04 23.61
N GLN A 79 -40.46 -50.69 23.46
CA GLN A 79 -41.64 -51.54 23.73
C GLN A 79 -42.96 -51.01 23.10
N ASN A 80 -43.72 -51.90 22.45
CA ASN A 80 -45.08 -51.75 21.90
C ASN A 80 -46.18 -51.72 22.99
N THR A 81 -47.32 -51.03 22.75
CA THR A 81 -48.70 -51.47 23.11
C THR A 81 -49.76 -50.59 22.41
N GLU A 82 -50.75 -51.21 21.78
CA GLU A 82 -51.97 -50.62 21.19
C GLU A 82 -53.02 -50.27 22.26
N ALA A 83 -53.79 -49.17 22.09
CA ALA A 83 -55.21 -49.10 22.47
C ALA A 83 -55.90 -47.83 21.90
N ASP A 84 -57.04 -48.10 21.28
CA ASP A 84 -58.10 -47.25 20.71
C ASP A 84 -58.80 -46.36 21.77
N PHE A 85 -59.29 -45.16 21.40
CA PHE A 85 -60.57 -44.55 21.85
C PHE A 85 -60.82 -43.15 21.21
N GLN A 86 -62.10 -42.83 21.09
CA GLN A 86 -62.78 -41.97 20.12
C GLN A 86 -63.05 -40.51 20.58
N HIS A 87 -63.07 -39.58 19.60
CA HIS A 87 -64.09 -38.53 19.30
C HIS A 87 -64.57 -37.50 20.36
N GLU A 88 -64.42 -36.20 20.05
CA GLU A 88 -65.34 -35.03 20.24
C GLU A 88 -64.54 -33.72 19.96
N SER A 89 -64.73 -32.92 18.89
CA SER A 89 -65.84 -32.03 18.48
C SER A 89 -65.99 -30.71 19.28
N ASP A 90 -65.23 -29.66 18.88
CA ASP A 90 -65.54 -28.20 18.79
C ASP A 90 -66.04 -27.37 20.02
N PRO A 91 -66.10 -26.01 20.01
CA PRO A 91 -65.52 -24.98 19.12
C PRO A 91 -64.87 -23.74 19.84
N ALA A 92 -64.18 -22.91 19.05
CA ALA A 92 -64.02 -21.44 19.11
C ALA A 92 -63.98 -20.68 20.47
N ALA A 93 -62.85 -19.99 20.72
CA ALA A 93 -62.83 -18.75 21.48
C ALA A 93 -61.87 -17.73 20.82
N ASP A 94 -62.50 -16.65 20.36
CA ASP A 94 -61.94 -15.38 19.91
C ASP A 94 -61.02 -14.78 20.99
N GLY A 95 -59.86 -14.28 20.57
CA GLY A 95 -58.80 -13.87 21.48
C GLY A 95 -57.67 -13.14 20.78
N THR A 96 -58.00 -11.96 20.22
CA THR A 96 -57.12 -10.78 20.11
C THR A 96 -55.64 -11.07 19.79
N ASN A 97 -55.24 -10.95 18.52
CA ASN A 97 -53.83 -10.72 18.18
C ASN A 97 -53.38 -9.39 18.83
N PRO A 98 -52.46 -9.37 19.81
CA PRO A 98 -51.55 -8.25 19.87
C PRO A 98 -50.60 -8.43 18.69
N SER A 99 -50.52 -7.41 17.85
CA SER A 99 -49.47 -7.27 16.86
C SER A 99 -48.11 -7.59 17.47
N ASP A 100 -47.59 -8.78 17.19
CA ASP A 100 -46.17 -9.10 17.27
C ASP A 100 -45.48 -8.21 16.23
N GLN A 101 -45.18 -6.99 16.63
CA GLN A 101 -44.07 -6.25 16.05
C GLN A 101 -42.84 -7.00 16.52
N GLU A 102 -42.45 -8.00 15.73
CA GLU A 102 -41.09 -8.53 15.72
C GLU A 102 -40.17 -7.33 15.45
N GLN A 103 -39.71 -6.69 16.53
CA GLN A 103 -38.52 -5.87 16.48
C GLN A 103 -37.39 -6.87 16.22
N ASP A 104 -37.01 -6.99 14.96
CA ASP A 104 -35.74 -7.60 14.59
C ASP A 104 -34.64 -6.82 15.34
N GLU A 105 -34.25 -7.31 16.51
CA GLU A 105 -33.04 -6.86 17.20
C GLU A 105 -31.87 -7.26 16.30
N GLU A 106 -31.43 -6.34 15.45
CA GLU A 106 -30.23 -6.52 14.63
C GLU A 106 -29.02 -6.58 15.57
N TYR A 107 -28.62 -7.79 15.95
CA TYR A 107 -27.45 -8.01 16.78
C TYR A 107 -26.18 -7.58 16.03
N GLU A 108 -25.49 -6.59 16.58
CA GLU A 108 -24.18 -6.16 16.10
C GLU A 108 -23.12 -7.24 16.39
N THR A 109 -22.31 -7.58 15.39
CA THR A 109 -21.19 -8.51 15.58
C THR A 109 -20.03 -7.82 16.32
N GLU A 110 -19.17 -8.62 16.97
CA GLU A 110 -17.99 -8.07 17.66
C GLU A 110 -17.07 -7.28 16.70
N GLU A 111 -16.92 -7.74 15.47
CA GLU A 111 -16.10 -7.09 14.44
C GLU A 111 -16.65 -5.71 14.05
N GLN A 112 -17.98 -5.59 13.92
CA GLN A 112 -18.67 -4.33 13.63
C GLN A 112 -18.49 -3.33 14.78
N LEU A 113 -18.61 -3.80 16.02
CA LEU A 113 -18.37 -2.99 17.21
C LEU A 113 -16.91 -2.51 17.28
N GLN A 114 -15.95 -3.41 17.03
CA GLN A 114 -14.52 -3.07 17.00
C GLN A 114 -14.23 -2.00 15.94
N ALA A 115 -14.76 -2.18 14.71
CA ALA A 115 -14.59 -1.22 13.62
C ALA A 115 -15.18 0.16 13.96
N ARG A 116 -16.34 0.22 14.62
CA ARG A 116 -16.94 1.48 15.09
C ARG A 116 -16.08 2.18 16.14
N ILE A 117 -15.56 1.43 17.12
CA ILE A 117 -14.67 1.98 18.14
C ILE A 117 -13.41 2.56 17.48
N LEU A 118 -12.76 1.80 16.60
CA LEU A 118 -11.55 2.27 15.91
C LEU A 118 -11.83 3.48 15.00
N THR A 119 -12.98 3.52 14.34
CA THR A 119 -13.40 4.67 13.53
C THR A 119 -13.59 5.92 14.40
N SER A 120 -14.28 5.80 15.54
CA SER A 120 -14.46 6.88 16.53
C SER A 120 -13.12 7.35 17.10
N ALA A 121 -12.20 6.43 17.36
CA ALA A 121 -10.88 6.71 17.91
C ALA A 121 -10.01 7.60 17.01
N LEU A 122 -10.25 7.63 15.70
CA LEU A 122 -9.49 8.46 14.76
C LEU A 122 -9.61 9.96 15.10
N GLU A 123 -10.75 10.41 15.60
CA GLU A 123 -10.95 11.83 16.00
C GLU A 123 -10.00 12.27 17.12
N PHE A 124 -9.50 11.31 17.90
CA PHE A 124 -8.65 11.53 19.06
C PHE A 124 -7.15 11.34 18.77
N VAL A 125 -6.81 10.80 17.60
CA VAL A 125 -5.40 10.59 17.19
C VAL A 125 -4.58 11.89 17.21
N PRO A 126 -5.07 13.07 16.78
CA PRO A 126 -4.28 14.30 16.87
C PRO A 126 -3.89 14.68 18.30
N GLN A 127 -4.68 14.30 19.30
CA GLN A 127 -4.43 14.64 20.70
C GLN A 127 -3.65 13.55 21.45
N HIS A 128 -3.99 12.28 21.22
CA HIS A 128 -3.44 11.13 21.96
C HIS A 128 -2.42 10.31 21.16
N GLY A 129 -2.20 10.65 19.89
CA GLY A 129 -1.40 9.86 18.96
C GLY A 129 -2.05 8.52 18.62
N TRP A 130 -1.28 7.67 17.96
CA TRP A 130 -1.67 6.30 17.63
C TRP A 130 -1.48 5.40 18.85
N SER A 131 -2.48 5.35 19.73
CA SER A 131 -2.34 4.81 21.08
C SER A 131 -3.61 4.15 21.62
N LYS A 132 -3.50 3.42 22.74
CA LYS A 132 -4.68 2.80 23.39
C LYS A 132 -5.56 3.85 24.05
N GLU A 133 -4.99 4.98 24.42
CA GLU A 133 -5.69 6.13 24.97
C GLU A 133 -6.64 6.74 23.94
N ALA A 134 -6.23 6.84 22.66
CA ALA A 134 -7.12 7.27 21.57
C ALA A 134 -8.29 6.29 21.39
N ILE A 135 -8.04 4.98 21.48
CA ILE A 135 -9.07 3.93 21.40
C ILE A 135 -10.05 4.03 22.57
N ALA A 136 -9.55 4.23 23.78
CA ALA A 136 -10.37 4.40 24.96
C ALA A 136 -11.28 5.63 24.85
N ALA A 137 -10.74 6.77 24.39
CA ALA A 137 -11.54 7.97 24.15
C ALA A 137 -12.61 7.76 23.06
N GLY A 138 -12.26 7.05 21.98
CA GLY A 138 -13.21 6.66 20.94
C GLY A 138 -14.35 5.78 21.46
N ALA A 139 -14.06 4.85 22.37
CA ALA A 139 -15.06 4.01 23.02
C ALA A 139 -15.97 4.82 23.95
N GLU A 140 -15.43 5.78 24.71
CA GLU A 140 -16.19 6.64 25.61
C GLU A 140 -17.22 7.51 24.86
N ILE A 141 -16.89 8.02 23.65
CA ILE A 141 -17.87 8.72 22.79
C ILE A 141 -19.05 7.82 22.42
N LEU A 142 -18.80 6.52 22.21
CA LEU A 142 -19.85 5.56 21.87
C LEU A 142 -20.65 5.09 23.09
N GLY A 143 -20.42 5.68 24.28
CA GLY A 143 -21.08 5.30 25.52
C GLY A 143 -20.55 4.01 26.13
N LEU A 144 -19.39 3.52 25.67
CA LEU A 144 -18.73 2.33 26.20
C LEU A 144 -17.72 2.70 27.29
N SER A 145 -17.33 1.72 28.08
CA SER A 145 -16.26 1.90 29.07
C SER A 145 -14.90 2.04 28.39
N SER A 146 -13.99 2.84 28.93
CA SER A 146 -12.58 2.87 28.48
C SER A 146 -11.89 1.50 28.58
N ALA A 147 -12.40 0.61 29.42
CA ALA A 147 -11.94 -0.78 29.47
C ALA A 147 -12.15 -1.55 28.15
N SER A 148 -13.07 -1.11 27.28
CA SER A 148 -13.28 -1.67 25.93
C SER A 148 -12.05 -1.57 25.05
N ALA A 149 -11.12 -0.64 25.32
CA ALA A 149 -9.81 -0.60 24.65
C ALA A 149 -8.99 -1.89 24.87
N GLY A 150 -9.31 -2.68 25.90
CA GLY A 150 -8.72 -3.99 26.17
C GLY A 150 -9.04 -5.06 25.12
N MET A 151 -10.07 -4.87 24.29
CA MET A 151 -10.40 -5.77 23.18
C MET A 151 -9.31 -5.75 22.08
N PHE A 152 -8.55 -4.66 21.99
CA PHE A 152 -7.51 -4.46 20.98
C PHE A 152 -6.15 -4.89 21.54
N SER A 153 -5.80 -6.15 21.28
CA SER A 153 -4.57 -6.78 21.77
C SER A 153 -3.31 -6.07 21.25
N ASN A 154 -3.33 -5.64 19.99
CA ASN A 154 -2.23 -4.94 19.31
C ASN A 154 -2.37 -3.40 19.43
N GLY A 155 -3.56 -2.92 19.80
CA GLY A 155 -3.78 -1.54 20.26
C GLY A 155 -3.48 -0.52 19.17
N ALA A 156 -2.36 0.19 19.29
CA ALA A 156 -1.92 1.15 18.27
C ALA A 156 -1.83 0.53 16.87
N GLY A 157 -1.38 -0.73 16.76
CA GLY A 157 -1.32 -1.42 15.48
C GLY A 157 -2.69 -1.63 14.85
N ASP A 158 -3.68 -2.05 15.65
CA ASP A 158 -5.07 -2.24 15.19
C ASP A 158 -5.66 -0.92 14.68
N LEU A 159 -5.41 0.18 15.40
CA LEU A 159 -5.89 1.52 15.00
C LEU A 159 -5.26 2.01 13.69
N VAL A 160 -3.93 1.86 13.53
CA VAL A 160 -3.26 2.30 12.30
C VAL A 160 -3.68 1.42 11.12
N LEU A 161 -3.76 0.10 11.30
CA LEU A 161 -4.16 -0.84 10.24
C LEU A 161 -5.61 -0.58 9.82
N HIS A 162 -6.52 -0.31 10.77
CA HIS A 162 -7.89 0.10 10.49
C HIS A 162 -7.95 1.37 9.64
N PHE A 163 -7.17 2.40 10.01
CA PHE A 163 -7.10 3.63 9.23
C PHE A 163 -6.58 3.41 7.81
N ILE A 164 -5.55 2.57 7.63
CA ILE A 164 -5.04 2.23 6.29
C ILE A 164 -6.10 1.49 5.48
N ALA A 165 -6.79 0.51 6.09
CA ALA A 165 -7.87 -0.22 5.45
C ALA A 165 -8.98 0.74 4.99
N GLN A 166 -9.40 1.66 5.86
CA GLN A 166 -10.41 2.69 5.53
C GLN A 166 -9.96 3.61 4.38
N CYS A 167 -8.70 4.06 4.39
CA CYS A 167 -8.14 4.87 3.31
C CYS A 167 -8.11 4.12 1.98
N ASN A 168 -7.74 2.84 2.01
CA ASN A 168 -7.69 2.00 0.81
C ASN A 168 -9.09 1.75 0.25
N SER A 169 -10.07 1.42 1.10
CA SER A 169 -11.47 1.27 0.69
C SER A 169 -12.00 2.56 0.06
N LYS A 170 -11.76 3.71 0.68
CA LYS A 170 -12.15 5.02 0.14
C LYS A 170 -11.47 5.33 -1.20
N LEU A 171 -10.19 4.98 -1.35
CA LEU A 171 -9.50 5.13 -2.63
C LEU A 171 -10.19 4.27 -3.70
N THR A 172 -10.46 3.00 -3.40
CA THR A 172 -11.12 2.08 -4.33
C THR A 172 -12.52 2.58 -4.74
N GLU A 173 -13.30 3.16 -3.83
CA GLU A 173 -14.57 3.82 -4.15
C GLU A 173 -14.40 4.99 -5.11
N VAL A 174 -13.43 5.88 -4.85
CA VAL A 174 -13.13 7.02 -5.73
C VAL A 174 -12.69 6.56 -7.12
N LEU A 175 -11.83 5.54 -7.20
CA LEU A 175 -11.37 5.00 -8.48
C LEU A 175 -12.48 4.28 -9.24
N ALA A 176 -13.36 3.56 -8.54
CA ALA A 176 -14.54 2.92 -9.12
C ALA A 176 -15.49 3.95 -9.73
N GLU A 177 -15.77 5.03 -9.01
CA GLU A 177 -16.64 6.11 -9.49
C GLU A 177 -16.05 6.79 -10.73
N GLN A 178 -14.76 7.13 -10.70
CA GLN A 178 -14.07 7.68 -11.87
C GLN A 178 -14.12 6.72 -13.07
N HIS A 179 -13.95 5.42 -12.83
CA HIS A 179 -14.05 4.41 -13.88
C HIS A 179 -15.46 4.31 -14.47
N ASN A 180 -16.50 4.35 -13.63
CA ASN A 180 -17.89 4.35 -14.06
C ASN A 180 -18.24 5.57 -14.92
N GLN A 181 -17.73 6.76 -14.56
CA GLN A 181 -17.92 7.97 -15.35
C GLN A 181 -17.31 7.86 -16.75
N VAL A 182 -16.14 7.22 -16.87
CA VAL A 182 -15.52 6.94 -18.17
C VAL A 182 -16.36 5.93 -18.98
N GLN A 183 -16.86 4.86 -18.35
CA GLN A 183 -17.70 3.87 -19.05
C GLN A 183 -19.03 4.45 -19.54
N GLN A 184 -19.61 5.40 -18.79
CA GLN A 184 -20.85 6.08 -19.16
C GLN A 184 -20.66 7.20 -20.19
N GLY A 185 -19.41 7.49 -20.59
CA GLY A 185 -19.09 8.56 -21.54
C GLY A 185 -19.20 9.97 -20.94
N HIS A 186 -19.27 10.11 -19.62
CA HIS A 186 -19.27 11.40 -18.93
C HIS A 186 -17.85 11.98 -18.77
N ALA A 187 -16.81 11.16 -18.90
CA ALA A 187 -15.41 11.56 -18.81
C ALA A 187 -14.53 10.80 -19.82
N GLU A 188 -13.44 11.43 -20.28
CA GLU A 188 -12.43 10.78 -21.12
C GLU A 188 -11.45 9.95 -20.29
N PRO A 189 -10.95 8.80 -20.80
CA PRO A 189 -9.93 8.03 -20.11
C PRO A 189 -8.63 8.83 -19.99
N LYS A 190 -8.14 8.98 -18.76
CA LYS A 190 -6.85 9.61 -18.48
C LYS A 190 -5.71 8.75 -19.00
N LYS A 191 -4.58 9.39 -19.36
CA LYS A 191 -3.34 8.66 -19.62
C LYS A 191 -2.87 7.99 -18.33
N THR A 192 -2.19 6.85 -18.45
CA THR A 192 -1.70 6.08 -17.29
C THR A 192 -0.88 6.94 -16.32
N ALA A 193 0.02 7.80 -16.81
CA ALA A 193 0.84 8.66 -15.94
C ALA A 193 -0.01 9.65 -15.12
N GLU A 194 -0.97 10.32 -15.77
CA GLU A 194 -1.90 11.25 -15.13
C GLU A 194 -2.80 10.52 -14.13
N PHE A 195 -3.29 9.32 -14.48
CA PHE A 195 -4.09 8.48 -13.59
C PHE A 195 -3.32 8.08 -12.33
N LEU A 196 -2.08 7.61 -12.47
CA LEU A 196 -1.24 7.19 -11.33
C LEU A 196 -0.95 8.35 -10.39
N ARG A 197 -0.66 9.53 -10.96
CA ARG A 197 -0.47 10.78 -10.19
C ARG A 197 -1.68 11.07 -9.33
N ASP A 198 -2.85 11.14 -9.96
CA ASP A 198 -4.09 11.52 -9.28
C ASP A 198 -4.49 10.50 -8.22
N ALA A 199 -4.28 9.20 -8.48
CA ALA A 199 -4.56 8.14 -7.50
C ALA A 199 -3.65 8.23 -6.27
N ILE A 200 -2.33 8.42 -6.46
CA ILE A 200 -1.39 8.57 -5.35
C ILE A 200 -1.66 9.85 -4.57
N GLU A 201 -1.89 10.98 -5.25
CA GLU A 201 -2.24 12.23 -4.59
C GLU A 201 -3.52 12.08 -3.76
N THR A 202 -4.58 11.50 -4.36
CA THR A 202 -5.85 11.24 -3.66
C THR A 202 -5.63 10.42 -2.40
N ARG A 203 -4.79 9.38 -2.48
CA ARG A 203 -4.49 8.50 -1.35
C ARG A 203 -3.67 9.19 -0.25
N LEU A 204 -2.66 9.96 -0.63
CA LEU A 204 -1.77 10.66 0.32
C LEU A 204 -2.47 11.85 1.00
N ARG A 205 -3.39 12.53 0.29
CA ARG A 205 -4.22 13.60 0.87
C ARG A 205 -5.05 13.12 2.07
N MET A 206 -5.35 11.82 2.16
CA MET A 206 -6.07 11.25 3.32
C MET A 206 -5.26 11.33 4.62
N TYR A 207 -3.93 11.50 4.54
CA TYR A 207 -3.06 11.65 5.72
C TYR A 207 -2.98 13.07 6.27
N ILE A 208 -3.44 14.07 5.51
CA ILE A 208 -3.32 15.48 5.90
C ILE A 208 -3.84 15.76 7.32
N PRO A 209 -5.02 15.23 7.75
CA PRO A 209 -5.51 15.45 9.11
C PRO A 209 -4.62 14.85 10.22
N TYR A 210 -3.77 13.89 9.88
CA TYR A 210 -2.96 13.11 10.81
C TYR A 210 -1.45 13.28 10.59
N ILE A 211 -1.04 14.21 9.71
CA ILE A 211 0.34 14.29 9.21
C ILE A 211 1.38 14.48 10.32
N GLU A 212 1.03 15.22 11.38
CA GLU A 212 1.91 15.47 12.53
C GLU A 212 2.21 14.20 13.32
N THR A 213 1.27 13.26 13.37
CA THR A 213 1.39 11.97 14.08
C THR A 213 1.73 10.81 13.15
N TRP A 214 1.72 11.02 11.83
CA TRP A 214 1.97 9.98 10.84
C TRP A 214 3.36 9.30 10.97
N PRO A 215 4.45 10.01 11.35
CA PRO A 215 5.73 9.33 11.62
C PRO A 215 5.63 8.27 12.73
N GLN A 216 4.79 8.49 13.74
CA GLN A 216 4.52 7.50 14.79
C GLN A 216 3.79 6.28 14.19
N ALA A 217 2.74 6.50 13.40
CA ALA A 217 2.02 5.41 12.71
C ALA A 217 2.96 4.56 11.84
N MET A 218 3.83 5.19 11.05
CA MET A 218 4.82 4.48 10.24
C MET A 218 5.74 3.60 11.08
N SER A 219 6.17 4.08 12.26
CA SER A 219 6.98 3.28 13.17
C SER A 219 6.24 2.05 13.71
N VAL A 220 4.92 2.17 13.95
CA VAL A 220 4.06 1.08 14.42
C VAL A 220 3.87 0.02 13.31
N LEU A 221 3.68 0.44 12.06
CA LEU A 221 3.53 -0.47 10.91
C LEU A 221 4.79 -1.29 10.64
N LEU A 222 5.96 -0.74 10.95
CA LEU A 222 7.26 -1.40 10.79
C LEU A 222 7.60 -2.36 11.93
N LEU A 223 6.73 -2.51 12.94
CA LEU A 223 6.92 -3.54 13.97
C LEU A 223 6.75 -4.94 13.37
N PRO A 224 7.59 -5.93 13.75
CA PRO A 224 7.61 -7.24 13.09
C PRO A 224 6.27 -7.96 12.98
N HIS A 225 5.37 -7.78 13.96
CA HIS A 225 4.04 -8.39 13.96
C HIS A 225 3.04 -7.65 13.06
N ASN A 226 3.25 -6.36 12.76
CA ASN A 226 2.39 -5.55 11.88
C ASN A 226 2.84 -5.57 10.42
N ILE A 227 4.10 -5.91 10.14
CA ILE A 227 4.66 -5.92 8.78
C ILE A 227 3.82 -6.76 7.80
N PRO A 228 3.37 -7.99 8.12
CA PRO A 228 2.60 -8.80 7.17
C PRO A 228 1.31 -8.11 6.72
N ASP A 229 0.53 -7.58 7.64
CA ASP A 229 -0.73 -6.89 7.33
C ASP A 229 -0.49 -5.54 6.65
N SER A 230 0.52 -4.80 7.10
CA SER A 230 0.93 -3.54 6.47
C SER A 230 1.31 -3.74 5.00
N LEU A 231 2.11 -4.77 4.70
CA LEU A 231 2.51 -5.13 3.34
C LEU A 231 1.33 -5.62 2.52
N LYS A 232 0.40 -6.39 3.10
CA LYS A 232 -0.83 -6.84 2.44
C LYS A 232 -1.70 -5.65 2.03
N HIS A 233 -1.89 -4.66 2.92
CA HIS A 233 -2.63 -3.45 2.58
C HIS A 233 -1.93 -2.64 1.49
N LEU A 234 -0.61 -2.48 1.58
CA LEU A 234 0.19 -1.78 0.57
C LEU A 234 0.12 -2.48 -0.80
N SER A 235 0.26 -3.80 -0.86
CA SER A 235 0.20 -4.55 -2.11
C SER A 235 -1.18 -4.49 -2.73
N THR A 236 -2.25 -4.63 -1.93
CA THR A 236 -3.64 -4.55 -2.40
C THR A 236 -3.96 -3.17 -2.96
N MET A 237 -3.54 -2.10 -2.27
CA MET A 237 -3.73 -0.73 -2.76
C MET A 237 -3.01 -0.50 -4.11
N VAL A 238 -1.76 -0.96 -4.23
CA VAL A 238 -0.99 -0.86 -5.48
C VAL A 238 -1.66 -1.65 -6.60
N ASP A 239 -2.20 -2.83 -6.29
CA ASP A 239 -2.97 -3.66 -7.22
C ASP A 239 -4.24 -2.96 -7.71
N ASP A 240 -5.02 -2.38 -6.80
CA ASP A 240 -6.24 -1.64 -7.11
C ASP A 240 -5.95 -0.43 -8.02
N ILE A 241 -4.91 0.35 -7.72
CA ILE A 241 -4.50 1.47 -8.57
C ILE A 241 -4.17 0.98 -9.99
N TRP A 242 -3.38 -0.10 -10.13
CA TRP A 242 -3.05 -0.65 -11.45
C TRP A 242 -4.25 -1.25 -12.18
N TYR A 243 -5.17 -1.87 -11.44
CA TYR A 243 -6.41 -2.42 -11.99
C TYR A 243 -7.25 -1.33 -12.66
N TYR A 244 -7.51 -0.22 -11.95
CA TYR A 244 -8.27 0.91 -12.48
C TYR A 244 -7.51 1.73 -13.53
N ALA A 245 -6.16 1.72 -13.50
CA ALA A 245 -5.33 2.26 -14.57
C ALA A 245 -5.44 1.47 -15.90
N GLY A 246 -6.15 0.33 -15.90
CA GLY A 246 -6.36 -0.52 -17.07
C GLY A 246 -5.20 -1.48 -17.33
N ASP A 247 -4.35 -1.76 -16.34
CA ASP A 247 -3.26 -2.71 -16.54
C ASP A 247 -3.79 -4.13 -16.79
N ARG A 248 -3.25 -4.78 -17.82
CA ARG A 248 -3.50 -6.18 -18.18
C ARG A 248 -2.21 -6.98 -18.29
N SER A 249 -1.14 -6.47 -17.69
CA SER A 249 0.17 -7.09 -17.77
C SER A 249 0.19 -8.40 -16.99
N THR A 250 0.66 -9.44 -17.64
CA THR A 250 1.06 -10.70 -17.02
C THR A 250 2.59 -10.76 -16.94
N ASP A 251 3.14 -11.73 -16.21
CA ASP A 251 4.57 -12.05 -16.21
C ASP A 251 5.48 -10.98 -15.54
N MET A 252 6.73 -10.84 -15.98
CA MET A 252 7.73 -9.97 -15.31
C MET A 252 7.31 -8.50 -15.25
N ASN A 253 6.55 -8.03 -16.23
CA ASN A 253 6.04 -6.65 -16.27
C ASN A 253 5.08 -6.37 -15.09
N TRP A 254 4.30 -7.37 -14.67
CA TRP A 254 3.40 -7.29 -13.53
C TRP A 254 4.17 -6.96 -12.24
N TYR A 255 5.29 -7.66 -12.00
CA TYR A 255 6.13 -7.46 -10.82
C TYR A 255 6.87 -6.13 -10.86
N THR A 256 7.44 -5.76 -12.01
CA THR A 256 8.16 -4.49 -12.16
C THR A 256 7.24 -3.29 -11.91
N LYS A 257 6.02 -3.31 -12.47
CA LYS A 257 5.04 -2.23 -12.28
C LYS A 257 4.67 -2.01 -10.82
N ARG A 258 4.47 -3.10 -10.07
CA ARG A 258 4.17 -3.05 -8.63
C ARG A 258 5.34 -2.52 -7.83
N ALA A 259 6.52 -3.09 -8.02
CA ALA A 259 7.72 -2.66 -7.32
C ALA A 259 8.00 -1.15 -7.54
N VAL A 260 7.85 -0.68 -8.79
CA VAL A 260 8.02 0.73 -9.14
C VAL A 260 6.95 1.60 -8.47
N LEU A 261 5.67 1.24 -8.57
CA LEU A 261 4.59 2.05 -7.98
C LEU A 261 4.68 2.09 -6.45
N THR A 262 5.01 0.96 -5.81
CA THR A 262 5.30 0.90 -4.37
C THR A 262 6.45 1.82 -4.00
N GLY A 263 7.53 1.83 -4.80
CA GLY A 263 8.67 2.71 -4.59
C GLY A 263 8.29 4.20 -4.69
N ILE A 264 7.50 4.57 -5.70
CA ILE A 264 7.00 5.95 -5.87
C ILE A 264 6.14 6.34 -4.66
N TYR A 265 5.18 5.49 -4.29
CA TYR A 265 4.27 5.77 -3.18
C TYR A 265 5.05 5.98 -1.86
N ASN A 266 5.90 5.03 -1.46
CA ASN A 266 6.64 5.11 -0.20
C ASN A 266 7.62 6.30 -0.17
N THR A 267 8.29 6.60 -1.28
CA THR A 267 9.22 7.74 -1.32
C THR A 267 8.48 9.07 -1.30
N THR A 268 7.33 9.17 -1.95
CA THR A 268 6.48 10.37 -1.92
C THR A 268 5.87 10.57 -0.54
N GLU A 269 5.43 9.51 0.13
CA GLU A 269 4.96 9.54 1.52
C GLU A 269 6.05 10.08 2.47
N LEU A 270 7.29 9.63 2.33
CA LEU A 270 8.41 10.13 3.13
C LEU A 270 8.75 11.60 2.86
N VAL A 271 8.63 12.05 1.61
CA VAL A 271 8.80 13.48 1.25
C VAL A 271 7.69 14.32 1.88
N MET A 272 6.44 13.84 1.83
CA MET A 272 5.28 14.52 2.39
C MET A 272 5.42 14.82 3.88
N LEU A 273 6.06 13.93 4.64
CA LEU A 273 6.33 14.14 6.07
C LEU A 273 7.22 15.36 6.38
N GLN A 274 8.05 15.78 5.43
CA GLN A 274 9.00 16.88 5.60
C GLN A 274 8.54 18.16 4.88
N ASP A 275 7.45 18.08 4.14
CA ASP A 275 6.96 19.17 3.30
C ASP A 275 6.13 20.17 4.11
N SER A 276 6.56 21.42 4.12
CA SER A 276 5.86 22.55 4.74
C SER A 276 5.40 23.59 3.71
N SER A 277 5.46 23.24 2.42
CA SER A 277 4.99 24.09 1.32
C SER A 277 3.45 24.18 1.35
N PRO A 278 2.86 25.27 0.80
CA PRO A 278 1.40 25.43 0.80
C PRO A 278 0.73 24.30 0.01
N ASP A 279 -0.23 23.60 0.64
CA ASP A 279 -0.93 22.43 0.06
C ASP A 279 0.01 21.32 -0.45
N PHE A 280 1.18 21.13 0.17
CA PHE A 280 2.14 20.07 -0.19
C PHE A 280 2.64 20.13 -1.65
N GLN A 281 2.77 21.33 -2.21
CA GLN A 281 3.22 21.56 -3.59
C GLN A 281 4.56 20.88 -3.92
N ASP A 282 5.51 20.88 -2.98
CA ASP A 282 6.81 20.25 -3.18
C ASP A 282 6.68 18.71 -3.27
N THR A 283 5.78 18.11 -2.48
CA THR A 283 5.42 16.69 -2.56
C THR A 283 4.82 16.33 -3.92
N TRP A 284 3.87 17.12 -4.41
CA TRP A 284 3.24 16.86 -5.71
C TRP A 284 4.22 17.05 -6.88
N THR A 285 5.11 18.04 -6.78
CA THR A 285 6.20 18.22 -7.74
C THR A 285 7.15 17.03 -7.72
N PHE A 286 7.49 16.50 -6.54
CA PHE A 286 8.29 15.29 -6.41
C PHE A 286 7.61 14.08 -7.05
N LEU A 287 6.31 13.89 -6.81
CA LEU A 287 5.51 12.82 -7.40
C LEU A 287 5.50 12.89 -8.94
N ASP A 288 5.26 14.07 -9.50
CA ASP A 288 5.26 14.31 -10.94
C ASP A 288 6.62 13.92 -11.56
N ASN A 289 7.72 14.32 -10.92
CA ASN A 289 9.07 13.95 -11.36
C ASN A 289 9.29 12.44 -11.34
N ARG A 290 8.84 11.74 -10.28
CA ARG A 290 8.99 10.29 -10.16
C ARG A 290 8.16 9.52 -11.19
N ILE A 291 6.96 10.00 -11.51
CA ILE A 291 6.14 9.40 -12.57
C ILE A 291 6.80 9.63 -13.93
N GLN A 292 7.33 10.82 -14.19
CA GLN A 292 8.01 11.13 -15.44
C GLN A 292 9.28 10.27 -15.63
N ASP A 293 10.03 10.00 -14.57
CA ASP A 293 11.18 9.09 -14.62
C ASP A 293 10.79 7.70 -15.12
N VAL A 294 9.66 7.16 -14.63
CA VAL A 294 9.15 5.85 -15.07
C VAL A 294 8.73 5.87 -16.53
N VAL A 295 8.04 6.91 -16.96
CA VAL A 295 7.64 7.08 -18.37
C VAL A 295 8.89 7.12 -19.26
N ASN A 296 9.91 7.88 -18.87
CA ASN A 296 11.17 7.99 -19.61
C ASN A 296 11.96 6.67 -19.64
N MET A 297 11.97 5.92 -18.54
CA MET A 297 12.58 4.59 -18.48
C MET A 297 11.86 3.60 -19.40
N ALA A 298 10.53 3.61 -19.41
CA ALA A 298 9.72 2.73 -20.24
C ALA A 298 9.89 3.03 -21.74
N THR A 299 9.96 4.30 -22.13
CA THR A 299 10.20 4.69 -23.54
C THR A 299 11.61 4.33 -23.98
N THR A 300 12.61 4.56 -23.14
CA THR A 300 14.01 4.19 -23.44
C THR A 300 14.16 2.69 -23.61
N ALA A 301 13.55 1.89 -22.72
CA ALA A 301 13.58 0.42 -22.83
C ALA A 301 12.97 -0.08 -24.15
N LYS A 302 11.80 0.47 -24.53
CA LYS A 302 11.16 0.15 -25.81
C LYS A 302 12.02 0.52 -27.02
N GLN A 303 12.63 1.71 -26.99
CA GLN A 303 13.48 2.19 -28.08
C GLN A 303 14.72 1.31 -28.26
N VAL A 304 15.33 0.84 -27.17
CA VAL A 304 16.49 -0.06 -27.22
C VAL A 304 16.09 -1.42 -27.81
N GLN A 305 14.94 -1.96 -27.40
CA GLN A 305 14.43 -3.22 -27.94
C GLN A 305 14.14 -3.12 -29.44
N SER A 306 13.41 -2.09 -29.88
CA SER A 306 13.06 -1.91 -31.29
C SER A 306 14.30 -1.66 -32.17
N THR A 307 15.28 -0.92 -31.64
CA THR A 307 16.54 -0.69 -32.36
C THR A 307 17.35 -1.98 -32.48
N GLY A 308 17.40 -2.80 -31.42
CA GLY A 308 18.05 -4.11 -31.45
C GLY A 308 17.42 -5.05 -32.49
N GLU A 309 16.08 -5.14 -32.51
CA GLU A 309 15.35 -5.93 -33.50
C GLU A 309 15.61 -5.45 -34.94
N ALA A 310 15.58 -4.13 -35.17
CA ALA A 310 15.87 -3.55 -36.49
C ALA A 310 17.30 -3.85 -36.97
N VAL A 311 18.29 -3.80 -36.08
CA VAL A 311 19.68 -4.14 -36.41
C VAL A 311 19.81 -5.63 -36.78
N VAL A 312 19.18 -6.52 -36.01
CA VAL A 312 19.18 -7.96 -36.31
C VAL A 312 18.51 -8.24 -37.65
N GLN A 313 17.35 -7.65 -37.91
CA GLN A 313 16.65 -7.80 -39.20
C GLN A 313 17.48 -7.25 -40.36
N GLY A 314 18.15 -6.10 -40.18
CA GLY A 314 19.06 -5.53 -41.17
C GLY A 314 20.23 -6.47 -41.50
N LEU A 315 20.85 -7.07 -40.49
CA LEU A 315 21.94 -8.05 -40.67
C LEU A 315 21.46 -9.33 -41.38
N VAL A 316 20.28 -9.85 -41.02
CA VAL A 316 19.68 -11.02 -41.68
C VAL A 316 19.35 -10.70 -43.14
N GLY A 317 18.76 -9.54 -43.42
CA GLY A 317 18.48 -9.10 -44.79
C GLY A 317 19.74 -8.96 -45.65
N ALA A 318 20.81 -8.38 -45.09
CA ALA A 318 22.11 -8.29 -45.75
C ALA A 318 22.71 -9.68 -46.00
N ALA A 319 22.65 -10.60 -45.04
CA ALA A 319 23.14 -11.96 -45.18
C ALA A 319 22.38 -12.76 -46.27
N VAL A 320 21.05 -12.62 -46.33
CA VAL A 320 20.22 -13.24 -47.38
C VAL A 320 20.57 -12.67 -48.76
N THR A 321 20.77 -11.35 -48.85
CA THR A 321 21.17 -10.68 -50.10
C THR A 321 22.54 -11.16 -50.58
N LEU A 322 23.52 -11.25 -49.68
CA LEU A 322 24.85 -11.80 -49.98
C LEU A 322 24.77 -13.29 -50.39
N LYS A 323 23.95 -14.10 -49.71
CA LYS A 323 23.73 -15.51 -50.07
C LYS A 323 23.13 -15.66 -51.47
N ASN A 324 22.21 -14.77 -51.86
CA ASN A 324 21.59 -14.78 -53.18
C ASN A 324 22.56 -14.30 -54.28
N LEU A 325 23.35 -13.26 -54.01
CA LEU A 325 24.35 -12.72 -54.95
C LEU A 325 25.53 -13.67 -55.17
N THR A 326 25.90 -14.46 -54.16
CA THR A 326 27.03 -15.41 -54.25
C THR A 326 26.68 -16.74 -54.93
N GLY A 327 25.44 -16.91 -55.41
CA GLY A 327 25.05 -18.06 -56.24
C GLY A 327 24.94 -19.40 -55.49
N LEU A 328 24.98 -19.41 -54.16
CA LEU A 328 24.88 -20.62 -53.31
C LEU A 328 23.49 -21.31 -53.33
N ASN A 329 22.60 -20.91 -54.24
CA ASN A 329 21.25 -21.48 -54.40
C ASN A 329 21.04 -22.17 -55.76
N GLN A 330 22.10 -22.61 -56.43
CA GLN A 330 21.98 -23.57 -57.54
C GLN A 330 21.79 -24.98 -56.97
N ARG A 331 20.52 -25.39 -56.80
CA ARG A 331 20.16 -26.81 -56.66
C ARG A 331 20.53 -27.55 -57.94
N ARG A 332 21.30 -28.61 -57.79
CA ARG A 332 21.28 -29.78 -58.68
C ARG A 332 20.29 -30.79 -58.11
#